data_AF-A0A5C8S466-F1
#
_entry.id   AF-A0A5C8S466-F1
#
_cell.length_a   1.000
_cell.length_b   1.000
_cell.length_c   1.000
_cell.angle_alpha   90.00
_cell.angle_beta   90.00
_cell.angle_gamma   90.00
#
_symmetry.space_group_name_H-M   'P 1'
#
loop_
_entity.id
_entity.type
_entity.pdbx_description
1 polymer ?
#
loop_
_entity_poly.entity_id
_entity_poly.type
_entity_poly.pdbx_seq_one_letter_code
_entity_poly.pdbx_strand_id
1 'polypeptide(L)'
;MGGAAGGADRSLKAEELDRAIAYLRNRKAADPILADADLRACQGSPGQDASIAINCMMQRERDRAATVAVRNPSSTVAAAPKPAPASPPVPVAPKPAEAKNVNEILVPGGKLRIVEGDPYEAKSSIRYNDNLVEEFSGVYLGVRAVVFPNYSDAVLIYSTNAGGSGSFDRYGLVSVTEKGKVNHMDLPVGTGRFEYTVGNGRIAFELGLDDGKEVRAVYSDGRLDVTRTAAPMTGLKPEDCGFLYNDVLTQCAEGSRTTCSFDDIGIGMAYQRPINLMAHNDPNFREADFRTTCEQSCKTRKKPSLASFRKAVCLPK
;
A
#
# COMPACT_ATOMS: atom_id res chain seq x y z
N MET A 1 -35.57 -9.05 11.18
CA MET A 1 -34.24 -9.68 10.99
C MET A 1 -33.88 -9.52 9.53
N GLY A 2 -32.82 -8.86 9.09
CA GLY A 2 -31.81 -7.98 9.68
C GLY A 2 -31.12 -7.42 8.45
N GLY A 3 -31.32 -6.13 8.17
CA GLY A 3 -30.81 -5.48 6.96
C GLY A 3 -29.34 -5.12 7.13
N ALA A 4 -28.53 -5.50 6.14
CA ALA A 4 -27.15 -5.08 5.98
C ALA A 4 -27.08 -3.57 5.70
N ALA A 5 -26.10 -2.89 6.29
CA ALA A 5 -25.68 -1.56 5.89
C ALA A 5 -24.15 -1.44 5.90
N GLY A 6 -23.60 -1.43 4.69
CA GLY A 6 -22.40 -0.71 4.22
C GLY A 6 -21.22 -0.53 5.17
N GLY A 7 -20.18 -1.34 4.94
CA GLY A 7 -18.81 -0.96 5.29
C GLY A 7 -18.36 0.19 4.40
N ALA A 8 -18.53 1.42 4.89
CA ALA A 8 -17.87 2.58 4.33
C ALA A 8 -16.37 2.47 4.63
N ASP A 9 -15.58 2.49 3.56
CA ASP A 9 -14.15 2.72 3.55
C ASP A 9 -13.84 3.94 4.44
N ARG A 10 -13.28 3.70 5.63
CA ARG A 10 -12.82 4.74 6.57
C ARG A 10 -11.36 5.06 6.26
N SER A 11 -11.07 5.40 5.02
CA SER A 11 -9.82 6.09 4.69
C SER A 11 -9.80 7.41 5.45
N LEU A 12 -8.84 7.58 6.38
CA LEU A 12 -8.53 8.86 7.02
C LEU A 12 -8.45 9.95 5.96
N LYS A 13 -9.26 10.99 6.08
CA LYS A 13 -9.13 12.15 5.19
C LYS A 13 -7.79 12.83 5.49
N ALA A 14 -7.04 13.21 4.45
CA ALA A 14 -5.73 13.86 4.60
C ALA A 14 -5.76 15.03 5.60
N GLU A 15 -6.85 15.80 5.60
CA GLU A 15 -7.07 16.92 6.52
C GLU A 15 -7.21 16.53 8.01
N GLU A 16 -7.63 15.30 8.31
CA GLU A 16 -7.75 14.78 9.67
C GLU A 16 -6.39 14.27 10.17
N LEU A 17 -5.59 13.68 9.27
CA LEU A 17 -4.22 13.29 9.53
C LEU A 17 -3.32 14.53 9.77
N ASP A 18 -3.44 15.56 8.93
CA ASP A 18 -2.69 16.81 9.07
C ASP A 18 -3.02 17.53 10.39
N ARG A 19 -4.29 17.51 10.80
CA ARG A 19 -4.72 18.06 12.09
C ARG A 19 -4.16 17.27 13.28
N ALA A 20 -4.13 15.94 13.21
CA ALA A 20 -3.55 15.11 14.27
C ALA A 20 -2.03 15.30 14.38
N ILE A 21 -1.33 15.43 13.25
CA ILE A 21 0.12 15.71 13.21
C ILE A 21 0.39 17.11 13.77
N ALA A 22 -0.40 18.10 13.38
CA ALA A 22 -0.29 19.46 13.92
C ALA A 22 -0.55 19.51 15.43
N TYR A 23 -1.57 18.79 15.92
CA TYR A 23 -1.86 18.65 17.35
C TYR A 23 -0.67 18.06 18.10
N LEU A 24 -0.11 16.93 17.65
CA LEU A 24 1.03 16.30 18.30
C LEU A 24 2.27 17.19 18.27
N ARG A 25 2.54 17.85 17.15
CA ARG A 25 3.68 18.76 17.00
C ARG A 25 3.57 19.96 17.95
N ASN A 26 2.41 20.60 18.00
CA ASN A 26 2.16 21.75 18.86
C ASN A 26 2.11 21.35 20.35
N ARG A 27 1.52 20.18 20.67
CA ARG A 27 1.42 19.68 22.04
C ARG A 27 2.75 19.20 22.59
N LYS A 28 3.55 18.49 21.80
CA LYS A 28 4.90 18.04 22.20
C LYS A 28 5.84 19.23 22.40
N ALA A 29 5.66 20.31 21.64
CA ALA A 29 6.39 21.56 21.84
C ALA A 29 5.99 22.30 23.12
N ALA A 30 4.73 22.17 23.57
CA ALA A 30 4.22 22.83 24.77
C ALA A 30 4.39 22.01 26.07
N ASP A 31 4.14 20.70 26.01
CA ASP A 31 4.27 19.75 27.12
C ASP A 31 4.51 18.32 26.57
N PRO A 32 5.79 17.89 26.48
CA PRO A 32 6.15 16.60 25.90
C PRO A 32 5.70 15.41 26.76
N ILE A 33 5.64 15.56 28.09
CA ILE A 33 5.24 14.47 29.00
C ILE A 33 3.76 14.15 28.82
N LEU A 34 2.93 15.19 28.70
CA LEU A 34 1.50 15.03 28.49
C LEU A 34 1.18 14.49 27.09
N ALA A 35 1.94 14.91 26.06
CA ALA A 35 1.79 14.39 24.71
C ALA A 35 2.06 12.87 24.63
N ASP A 36 3.11 12.39 25.30
CA ASP A 36 3.46 10.97 25.34
C ASP A 36 2.47 10.13 26.16
N ALA A 37 1.86 10.71 27.19
CA ALA A 37 0.79 10.09 27.96
C ALA A 37 -0.51 9.99 27.15
N ASP A 38 -0.84 11.03 26.37
CA ASP A 38 -2.02 11.03 25.51
C ASP A 38 -1.91 10.04 24.37
N LEU A 39 -0.72 9.93 23.78
CA LEU A 39 -0.43 8.96 22.73
C LEU A 39 -0.58 7.52 23.24
N ARG A 40 -0.02 7.22 24.41
CA ARG A 40 -0.16 5.90 25.06
C ARG A 40 -1.61 5.56 25.43
N ALA A 41 -2.41 6.56 25.79
CA ALA A 41 -3.83 6.35 26.10
C ALA A 41 -4.69 6.10 24.85
N CYS A 42 -4.26 6.59 23.68
CA CYS A 42 -4.98 6.44 22.41
C CYS A 42 -4.44 5.31 21.52
N GLN A 43 -3.23 4.82 21.77
CA GLN A 43 -2.73 3.56 21.23
C GLN A 43 -3.34 2.40 22.03
N GLY A 44 -4.39 1.77 21.54
CA GLY A 44 -4.83 0.50 22.12
C GLY A 44 -3.97 -0.68 21.67
N SER A 45 -4.50 -1.90 21.79
CA SER A 45 -3.75 -3.14 21.58
C SER A 45 -3.08 -3.23 20.19
N PRO A 46 -1.96 -3.98 20.05
CA PRO A 46 -1.29 -4.19 18.77
C PRO A 46 -2.28 -4.70 17.71
N GLY A 47 -2.38 -4.00 16.57
CA GLY A 47 -3.30 -4.32 15.47
C GLY A 47 -4.54 -3.41 15.37
N GLN A 48 -4.69 -2.38 16.22
CA GLN A 48 -5.72 -1.37 16.02
C GLN A 48 -5.40 -0.41 14.86
N ASP A 49 -6.45 -0.09 14.09
CA ASP A 49 -6.45 0.86 12.97
C ASP A 49 -5.97 2.24 13.43
N ALA A 50 -4.96 2.80 12.73
CA ALA A 50 -4.39 4.12 12.98
C ALA A 50 -5.47 5.23 13.00
N SER A 51 -6.57 5.03 12.28
CA SER A 51 -7.75 5.90 12.26
C SER A 51 -8.44 6.00 13.63
N ILE A 52 -8.40 4.95 14.44
CA ILE A 52 -8.99 4.95 15.79
C ILE A 52 -8.12 5.75 16.76
N ALA A 53 -6.81 5.56 16.70
CA ALA A 53 -5.86 6.31 17.53
C ALA A 53 -5.92 7.81 17.20
N ILE A 54 -5.99 8.17 15.92
CA ILE A 54 -6.13 9.56 15.46
C ILE A 54 -7.45 10.18 15.93
N ASN A 55 -8.58 9.47 15.78
CA ASN A 55 -9.87 9.97 16.26
C ASN A 55 -9.91 10.15 17.78
N CYS A 56 -9.26 9.26 18.55
CA CYS A 56 -9.11 9.40 20.00
C CYS A 56 -8.34 10.67 20.36
N MET A 57 -7.22 10.94 19.68
CA MET A 57 -6.40 12.13 19.93
C MET A 57 -7.18 13.42 19.62
N MET A 58 -7.88 13.47 18.48
CA MET A 58 -8.70 14.62 18.10
C MET A 58 -9.87 14.86 19.05
N GLN A 59 -10.48 13.81 19.58
CA GLN A 59 -11.57 13.96 20.55
C GLN A 59 -11.07 14.55 21.87
N ARG A 60 -9.91 14.09 22.36
CA ARG A 60 -9.30 14.63 23.59
C ARG A 60 -8.86 16.09 23.42
N GLU A 61 -8.45 16.50 22.21
CA GLU A 61 -8.21 17.90 21.89
C GLU A 61 -9.51 18.73 21.99
N ARG A 62 -10.61 18.25 21.39
CA ARG A 62 -11.92 18.94 21.43
C ARG A 62 -12.45 19.08 22.85
N ASP A 63 -12.36 18.03 23.67
CA ASP A 63 -12.82 18.04 25.06
C ASP A 63 -12.01 19.05 25.91
N ARG A 64 -10.72 19.22 25.59
CA ARG A 64 -9.84 20.22 26.22
C ARG A 64 -10.10 21.64 25.73
N ALA A 65 -10.31 21.81 24.43
CA ALA A 65 -10.69 23.10 23.86
C ALA A 65 -12.04 23.59 24.43
N ALA A 66 -12.99 22.67 24.65
CA ALA A 66 -14.25 22.96 25.32
C ALA A 66 -14.06 23.38 26.79
N THR A 67 -13.13 22.77 27.53
CA THR A 67 -12.82 23.18 28.91
C THR A 67 -12.07 24.52 28.99
N VAL A 68 -11.35 24.92 27.95
CA VAL A 68 -10.70 26.24 27.84
C VAL A 68 -11.68 27.33 27.39
N ALA A 69 -12.61 27.01 26.47
CA ALA A 69 -13.64 27.95 26.00
C ALA A 69 -14.66 28.32 27.10
N VAL A 70 -14.95 27.40 28.03
CA VAL A 70 -15.75 27.69 29.24
C VAL A 70 -15.05 28.70 30.18
N ARG A 71 -13.73 28.94 30.00
CA ARG A 71 -12.95 29.88 30.83
C ARG A 71 -12.71 31.26 30.21
N ASN A 72 -13.01 31.50 28.92
CA ASN A 72 -12.80 32.83 28.29
C ASN A 72 -13.72 33.06 27.07
N PRO A 73 -14.82 33.84 27.21
CA PRO A 73 -15.74 34.13 26.12
C PRO A 73 -15.56 35.56 25.60
N SER A 74 -14.64 35.81 24.66
CA SER A 74 -14.62 37.04 23.84
C SER A 74 -13.56 36.96 22.73
N SER A 75 -13.97 36.87 21.47
CA SER A 75 -13.48 37.75 20.39
C SER A 75 -14.22 37.48 19.08
N THR A 76 -14.59 38.57 18.43
CA THR A 76 -15.62 38.76 17.41
C THR A 76 -15.11 38.77 15.97
N VAL A 77 -16.06 38.48 15.06
CA VAL A 77 -16.06 38.55 13.60
C VAL A 77 -15.60 39.90 13.03
N ALA A 78 -14.89 39.89 11.89
CA ALA A 78 -14.75 41.07 11.00
C ALA A 78 -14.78 40.66 9.51
N ALA A 79 -15.34 41.56 8.69
CA ALA A 79 -15.95 41.33 7.38
C ALA A 79 -15.00 41.40 6.15
N ALA A 80 -15.49 40.84 5.03
CA ALA A 80 -14.82 40.77 3.72
C ALA A 80 -14.96 42.06 2.87
N PRO A 81 -13.98 42.40 2.00
CA PRO A 81 -14.13 43.42 0.96
C PRO A 81 -14.50 42.84 -0.42
N LYS A 82 -15.27 43.63 -1.19
CA LYS A 82 -15.79 43.37 -2.56
C LYS A 82 -14.70 43.40 -3.66
N PRO A 83 -14.92 42.72 -4.81
CA PRO A 83 -13.97 42.66 -5.93
C PRO A 83 -14.16 43.79 -6.98
N ALA A 84 -13.08 44.11 -7.69
CA ALA A 84 -13.03 45.02 -8.84
C ALA A 84 -12.97 44.24 -10.19
N PRO A 85 -13.35 44.84 -11.34
CA PRO A 85 -13.68 44.12 -12.56
C PRO A 85 -12.47 43.73 -13.44
N ALA A 86 -12.65 42.66 -14.20
CA ALA A 86 -11.65 41.97 -15.02
C ALA A 86 -11.29 42.70 -16.34
N SER A 87 -10.06 42.52 -16.79
CA SER A 87 -9.58 42.85 -18.15
C SER A 87 -9.42 41.57 -18.99
N PRO A 88 -9.58 41.63 -20.33
CA PRO A 88 -9.66 40.44 -21.19
C PRO A 88 -8.29 39.78 -21.45
N PRO A 89 -8.23 38.46 -21.70
CA PRO A 89 -6.97 37.74 -21.83
C PRO A 89 -6.33 37.85 -23.22
N VAL A 90 -5.00 37.98 -23.23
CA VAL A 90 -4.11 37.80 -24.39
C VAL A 90 -3.87 36.29 -24.59
N PRO A 91 -3.78 35.76 -25.82
CA PRO A 91 -3.56 34.33 -26.04
C PRO A 91 -2.10 33.97 -25.75
N VAL A 92 -1.88 33.11 -24.76
CA VAL A 92 -0.56 32.53 -24.43
C VAL A 92 -0.47 31.13 -25.04
N ALA A 93 0.66 30.84 -25.68
CA ALA A 93 1.02 29.53 -26.26
C ALA A 93 0.87 28.37 -25.25
N PRO A 94 0.65 27.12 -25.71
CA PRO A 94 0.35 26.00 -24.82
C PRO A 94 1.54 25.69 -23.90
N LYS A 95 1.28 25.73 -22.59
CA LYS A 95 2.19 25.26 -21.54
C LYS A 95 2.33 23.73 -21.60
N PRO A 96 3.49 23.16 -21.20
CA PRO A 96 3.62 21.73 -20.93
C PRO A 96 2.56 21.30 -19.91
N ALA A 97 1.91 20.15 -20.13
CA ALA A 97 0.85 19.64 -19.27
C ALA A 97 1.31 19.56 -17.81
N GLU A 98 0.66 20.32 -16.92
CA GLU A 98 0.91 20.27 -15.48
C GLU A 98 0.55 18.87 -14.96
N ALA A 99 1.46 18.29 -14.17
CA ALA A 99 1.27 17.00 -13.52
C ALA A 99 -0.02 16.99 -12.68
N LYS A 100 -0.77 15.89 -12.75
CA LYS A 100 -2.18 15.83 -12.32
C LYS A 100 -2.37 15.95 -10.81
N ASN A 101 -1.41 15.50 -9.99
CA ASN A 101 -1.45 15.66 -8.53
C ASN A 101 -0.07 16.00 -7.96
N VAL A 102 0.01 17.04 -7.14
CA VAL A 102 1.21 17.39 -6.36
C VAL A 102 0.87 17.21 -4.89
N ASN A 103 1.56 16.27 -4.23
CA ASN A 103 1.46 16.06 -2.80
C ASN A 103 2.68 16.71 -2.13
N GLU A 104 2.44 17.62 -1.18
CA GLU A 104 3.49 18.17 -0.32
C GLU A 104 3.34 17.61 1.10
N ILE A 105 4.41 17.03 1.63
CA ILE A 105 4.41 16.39 2.94
C ILE A 105 5.52 17.02 3.78
N LEU A 106 5.13 17.58 4.93
CA LEU A 106 6.08 18.16 5.88
C LEU A 106 6.84 17.05 6.61
N VAL A 107 8.17 17.10 6.56
CA VAL A 107 9.07 16.14 7.20
C VAL A 107 10.12 16.88 8.04
N PRO A 108 10.83 16.21 8.96
CA PRO A 108 11.96 16.81 9.66
C PRO A 108 12.96 17.46 8.69
N GLY A 109 13.34 18.70 8.98
CA GLY A 109 14.27 19.49 8.16
C GLY A 109 13.71 20.04 6.84
N GLY A 110 12.44 19.81 6.48
CA GLY A 110 11.93 20.34 5.21
C GLY A 110 10.58 19.82 4.72
N LYS A 111 10.41 19.83 3.40
CA LYS A 111 9.23 19.30 2.71
C LYS A 111 9.61 18.28 1.66
N LEU A 112 8.90 17.15 1.64
CA LEU A 112 8.87 16.24 0.50
C LEU A 112 7.77 16.71 -0.45
N ARG A 113 8.11 16.82 -1.73
CA ARG A 113 7.16 17.13 -2.79
C ARG A 113 7.14 15.96 -3.76
N ILE A 114 5.97 15.39 -3.94
CA ILE A 114 5.72 14.22 -4.78
C ILE A 114 4.85 14.70 -5.92
N VAL A 115 5.36 14.55 -7.13
CA VAL A 115 4.66 14.91 -8.35
C VAL A 115 4.25 13.60 -9.00
N GLU A 116 2.96 13.32 -9.03
CA GLU A 116 2.40 12.15 -9.70
C GLU A 116 2.18 12.50 -11.16
N GLY A 117 2.96 11.85 -12.01
CA GLY A 117 2.83 11.87 -13.46
C GLY A 117 1.98 10.72 -13.98
N ASP A 118 2.00 10.53 -15.29
CA ASP A 118 1.41 9.37 -15.93
C ASP A 118 2.43 8.73 -16.91
N PRO A 119 2.31 7.43 -17.21
CA PRO A 119 3.31 6.73 -18.00
C PRO A 119 3.49 7.24 -19.43
N TYR A 120 2.61 8.12 -19.91
CA TYR A 120 2.55 8.50 -21.33
C TYR A 120 2.94 9.96 -21.59
N GLU A 121 2.73 10.87 -20.62
CA GLU A 121 2.86 12.32 -20.84
C GLU A 121 3.78 13.00 -19.82
N ALA A 122 3.55 12.78 -18.52
CA ALA A 122 4.22 13.53 -17.46
C ALA A 122 5.07 12.60 -16.57
N LYS A 123 6.35 12.95 -16.35
CA LYS A 123 7.22 12.19 -15.44
C LYS A 123 6.78 12.39 -13.99
N SER A 124 6.78 11.29 -13.23
CA SER A 124 6.60 11.36 -11.78
C SER A 124 7.93 11.73 -11.13
N SER A 125 7.92 12.43 -10.00
CA SER A 125 9.16 12.71 -9.25
C SER A 125 8.94 12.85 -7.75
N ILE A 126 10.00 12.58 -7.00
CA ILE A 126 10.09 12.85 -5.57
C ILE A 126 11.19 13.90 -5.37
N ARG A 127 10.89 14.95 -4.61
CA ARG A 127 11.79 16.05 -4.30
C ARG A 127 11.85 16.31 -2.80
N TYR A 128 13.00 16.74 -2.30
CA TYR A 128 13.18 17.21 -0.93
C TYR A 128 13.71 18.64 -0.95
N ASN A 129 12.97 19.58 -0.35
CA ASN A 129 13.27 21.02 -0.42
C ASN A 129 13.57 21.47 -1.86
N ASP A 130 12.72 21.03 -2.79
CA ASP A 130 12.78 21.25 -4.24
C ASP A 130 13.98 20.62 -4.98
N ASN A 131 14.94 20.01 -4.27
CA ASN A 131 15.99 19.20 -4.87
C ASN A 131 15.42 17.85 -5.34
N LEU A 132 15.77 17.44 -6.56
CA LEU A 132 15.36 16.15 -7.10
C LEU A 132 16.00 15.02 -6.30
N VAL A 133 15.16 14.13 -5.78
CA VAL A 133 15.59 12.87 -5.16
C VAL A 133 15.56 11.77 -6.20
N GLU A 134 14.41 11.60 -6.86
CA GLU A 134 14.21 10.57 -7.88
C GLU A 134 13.19 11.03 -8.93
N GLU A 135 13.43 10.66 -10.19
CA GLU A 135 12.52 10.89 -11.31
C GLU A 135 12.15 9.57 -11.95
N PHE A 136 10.85 9.35 -12.18
CA PHE A 136 10.32 8.12 -12.74
C PHE A 136 9.72 8.37 -14.13
N SER A 137 10.09 7.52 -15.08
CA SER A 137 9.59 7.57 -16.46
C SER A 137 8.84 6.28 -16.79
N GLY A 138 7.72 6.41 -17.50
CA GLY A 138 6.95 5.26 -17.97
C GLY A 138 6.27 4.44 -16.87
N VAL A 139 6.01 5.05 -15.70
CA VAL A 139 5.32 4.41 -14.58
C VAL A 139 4.37 5.37 -13.87
N TYR A 140 3.28 4.83 -13.34
CA TYR A 140 2.49 5.46 -12.30
C TYR A 140 3.27 5.41 -10.98
N LEU A 141 3.39 6.55 -10.30
CA LEU A 141 3.89 6.64 -8.94
C LEU A 141 2.71 6.70 -7.96
N GLY A 142 2.76 5.88 -6.91
CA GLY A 142 1.77 5.87 -5.84
C GLY A 142 2.42 6.03 -4.48
N VAL A 143 1.90 6.95 -3.67
CA VAL A 143 2.29 7.06 -2.25
C VAL A 143 1.59 5.97 -1.46
N ARG A 144 2.35 5.13 -0.76
CA ARG A 144 1.80 4.07 0.10
C ARG A 144 1.67 4.52 1.54
N ALA A 145 2.72 5.13 2.07
CA ALA A 145 2.71 5.68 3.42
C ALA A 145 3.84 6.67 3.64
N VAL A 146 3.67 7.52 4.65
CA VAL A 146 4.78 8.24 5.29
C VAL A 146 4.80 7.84 6.76
N VAL A 147 5.93 7.31 7.20
CA VAL A 147 6.11 6.80 8.56
C VAL A 147 7.26 7.50 9.26
N PHE A 148 7.21 7.56 10.59
CA PHE A 148 8.21 8.21 11.42
C PHE A 148 8.76 7.20 12.45
N PRO A 149 9.69 6.31 12.07
CA PRO A 149 10.07 5.16 12.89
C PRO A 149 10.63 5.55 14.28
N ASN A 150 11.33 6.67 14.35
CA ASN A 150 11.98 7.23 15.53
C ASN A 150 11.57 8.69 15.82
N TYR A 151 10.50 9.19 15.19
CA TYR A 151 10.02 10.60 15.23
C TYR A 151 10.97 11.67 14.67
N SER A 152 12.27 11.42 14.64
CA SER A 152 13.29 12.32 14.09
C SER A 152 13.48 12.15 12.59
N ASP A 153 13.16 10.97 12.05
CA ASP A 153 13.28 10.65 10.64
C ASP A 153 11.90 10.43 10.03
N ALA A 154 11.74 10.84 8.77
CA ALA A 154 10.59 10.50 7.94
C ALA A 154 11.00 9.47 6.89
N VAL A 155 10.12 8.50 6.63
CA VAL A 155 10.30 7.52 5.56
C VAL A 155 9.04 7.50 4.70
N LEU A 156 9.18 7.93 3.45
CA LEU A 156 8.18 7.75 2.40
C LEU A 156 8.31 6.36 1.81
N ILE A 157 7.24 5.58 1.88
CA ILE A 157 7.08 4.31 1.18
C ILE A 157 6.25 4.60 -0.07
N TYR A 158 6.79 4.28 -1.24
CA TYR A 158 6.13 4.48 -2.52
C TYR A 158 6.08 3.19 -3.33
N SER A 159 5.18 3.16 -4.32
CA SER A 159 5.12 2.12 -5.33
C SER A 159 5.17 2.71 -6.73
N THR A 160 5.72 1.96 -7.68
CA THR A 160 5.70 2.28 -9.10
C THR A 160 5.07 1.15 -9.90
N ASN A 161 4.29 1.48 -10.93
CA ASN A 161 3.65 0.50 -11.81
C ASN A 161 3.65 0.96 -13.26
N ALA A 162 4.07 0.11 -14.19
CA ALA A 162 4.17 0.47 -15.62
C ALA A 162 2.81 0.60 -16.35
N GLY A 163 1.68 0.30 -15.70
CA GLY A 163 0.35 0.60 -16.26
C GLY A 163 -0.19 -0.39 -17.29
N GLY A 164 0.29 -1.64 -17.31
CA GLY A 164 -0.14 -2.66 -18.27
C GLY A 164 -0.97 -3.77 -17.64
N SER A 165 -1.70 -4.54 -18.46
CA SER A 165 -2.29 -5.81 -18.03
C SER A 165 -1.18 -6.75 -17.59
N GLY A 166 -0.93 -6.73 -16.30
CA GLY A 166 0.01 -7.59 -15.66
C GLY A 166 1.41 -7.07 -15.38
N SER A 167 1.53 -5.76 -15.24
CA SER A 167 2.57 -5.19 -14.39
C SER A 167 2.32 -5.52 -12.92
N PHE A 168 3.40 -5.66 -12.17
CA PHE A 168 3.38 -5.71 -10.71
C PHE A 168 3.90 -4.38 -10.16
N ASP A 169 3.44 -4.02 -8.97
CA ASP A 169 4.00 -2.90 -8.26
C ASP A 169 5.44 -3.22 -7.85
N ARG A 170 6.32 -2.24 -8.05
CA ARG A 170 7.64 -2.20 -7.43
C ARG A 170 7.61 -1.19 -6.31
N TYR A 171 8.28 -1.47 -5.21
CA TYR A 171 8.25 -0.61 -4.03
C TYR A 171 9.62 -0.04 -3.74
N GLY A 172 9.64 1.14 -3.15
CA GLY A 172 10.86 1.80 -2.72
C GLY A 172 10.62 2.73 -1.54
N LEU A 173 11.73 3.26 -1.03
CA LEU A 173 11.79 4.07 0.17
C LEU A 173 12.59 5.35 -0.13
N VAL A 174 12.08 6.47 0.35
CA VAL A 174 12.86 7.69 0.53
C VAL A 174 12.85 8.05 2.00
N SER A 175 14.00 8.04 2.65
CA SER A 175 14.14 8.48 4.03
C SER A 175 14.82 9.84 4.12
N VAL A 176 14.35 10.66 5.06
CA VAL A 176 14.91 11.96 5.39
C VAL A 176 15.19 11.97 6.88
N THR A 177 16.47 12.12 7.24
CA THR A 177 16.86 12.22 8.66
C THR A 177 16.59 13.63 9.20
N GLU A 178 16.61 13.79 10.52
CA GLU A 178 16.47 15.11 11.17
C GLU A 178 17.44 16.17 10.63
N LYS A 179 18.66 15.74 10.24
CA LYS A 179 19.69 16.63 9.66
C LYS A 179 19.48 16.91 8.16
N GLY A 180 18.37 16.47 7.59
CA GLY A 180 18.05 16.61 6.17
C GLY A 180 18.85 15.68 5.25
N LYS A 181 19.49 14.64 5.78
CA LYS A 181 20.15 13.64 4.92
C LYS A 181 19.06 12.78 4.26
N VAL A 182 19.06 12.77 2.94
CA VAL A 182 18.15 11.94 2.14
C VAL A 182 18.82 10.63 1.78
N ASN A 183 18.14 9.50 1.99
CA ASN A 183 18.54 8.20 1.45
C ASN A 183 17.40 7.65 0.60
N HIS A 184 17.74 7.06 -0.54
CA HIS A 184 16.79 6.42 -1.44
C HIS A 184 17.18 4.96 -1.62
N MET A 185 16.21 4.06 -1.57
CA MET A 185 16.42 2.61 -1.58
C MET A 185 15.26 1.91 -2.26
N ASP A 186 15.55 1.01 -3.20
CA ASP A 186 14.54 0.11 -3.74
C ASP A 186 14.33 -1.09 -2.80
N LEU A 187 13.07 -1.48 -2.61
CA LEU A 187 12.74 -2.72 -1.94
C LEU A 187 12.94 -3.89 -2.92
N PRO A 188 13.43 -5.05 -2.44
CA PRO A 188 13.57 -6.22 -3.28
C PRO A 188 12.19 -6.68 -3.77
N VAL A 189 12.18 -7.29 -4.95
CA VAL A 189 10.95 -7.84 -5.52
C VAL A 189 10.54 -9.08 -4.73
N GLY A 190 9.25 -9.19 -4.46
CA GLY A 190 8.61 -10.43 -4.03
C GLY A 190 7.13 -10.38 -4.40
N THR A 191 6.51 -11.55 -4.44
CA THR A 191 5.17 -11.73 -4.99
C THR A 191 4.19 -12.26 -3.95
N GLY A 192 2.93 -11.85 -4.08
CA GLY A 192 1.83 -12.34 -3.25
C GLY A 192 1.70 -11.68 -1.88
N ARG A 193 2.60 -10.76 -1.47
CA ARG A 193 2.45 -10.00 -0.23
C ARG A 193 3.26 -8.70 -0.25
N PHE A 194 2.65 -7.61 0.21
CA PHE A 194 3.37 -6.39 0.58
C PHE A 194 2.76 -5.87 1.88
N GLU A 195 3.43 -6.18 2.99
CA GLU A 195 3.03 -5.74 4.31
C GLU A 195 4.23 -5.12 5.02
N TYR A 196 3.97 -4.19 5.92
CA TYR A 196 5.02 -3.62 6.75
C TYR A 196 4.51 -3.32 8.15
N THR A 197 5.43 -3.39 9.11
CA THR A 197 5.21 -3.01 10.50
C THR A 197 6.25 -1.98 10.92
N VAL A 198 5.82 -1.00 11.72
CA VAL A 198 6.69 0.07 12.22
C VAL A 198 6.81 -0.09 13.73
N GLY A 199 8.04 -0.14 14.24
CA GLY A 199 8.27 -0.28 15.68
C GLY A 199 9.75 -0.25 16.03
N ASN A 200 10.06 0.18 17.25
CA ASN A 200 11.42 0.21 17.80
C ASN A 200 12.45 0.94 16.91
N GLY A 201 12.04 2.02 16.24
CA GLY A 201 12.94 2.76 15.33
C GLY A 201 13.14 2.13 13.95
N ARG A 202 12.37 1.09 13.60
CA ARG A 202 12.56 0.29 12.38
C ARG A 202 11.27 0.11 11.59
N ILE A 203 11.41 -0.27 10.33
CA ILE A 203 10.31 -0.72 9.48
C ILE A 203 10.65 -2.12 8.99
N ALA A 204 9.84 -3.12 9.35
CA ALA A 204 9.99 -4.49 8.85
C ALA A 204 8.98 -4.74 7.73
N PHE A 205 9.47 -5.21 6.59
CA PHE A 205 8.70 -5.50 5.39
C PHE A 205 8.61 -7.02 5.16
N GLU A 206 7.41 -7.48 4.85
CA GLU A 206 7.13 -8.82 4.35
C GLU A 206 6.73 -8.70 2.88
N LEU A 207 7.63 -9.11 1.98
CA LEU A 207 7.56 -8.82 0.55
C LEU A 207 7.11 -10.04 -0.27
N GLY A 208 6.74 -11.13 0.39
CA GLY A 208 6.22 -12.34 -0.24
C GLY A 208 7.32 -13.27 -0.75
N LEU A 209 7.09 -13.93 -1.88
CA LEU A 209 7.97 -14.96 -2.43
C LEU A 209 8.72 -14.50 -3.68
N ASP A 210 9.98 -14.90 -3.77
CA ASP A 210 10.85 -14.77 -4.93
C ASP A 210 11.70 -16.04 -5.04
N ASP A 211 11.55 -16.79 -6.14
CA ASP A 211 12.28 -18.05 -6.39
C ASP A 211 12.22 -19.03 -5.19
N GLY A 212 11.01 -19.28 -4.69
CA GLY A 212 10.76 -20.19 -3.58
C GLY A 212 11.25 -19.72 -2.21
N LYS A 213 11.71 -18.47 -2.09
CA LYS A 213 12.18 -17.89 -0.82
C LYS A 213 11.27 -16.77 -0.36
N GLU A 214 10.97 -16.76 0.93
CA GLU A 214 10.38 -15.60 1.59
C GLU A 214 11.38 -14.45 1.60
N VAL A 215 10.96 -13.33 1.04
CA VAL A 215 11.72 -12.08 1.00
C VAL A 215 11.21 -11.18 2.11
N ARG A 216 12.13 -10.81 3.01
CA ARG A 216 11.87 -9.85 4.07
C ARG A 216 12.92 -8.76 4.02
N ALA A 217 12.55 -7.55 4.40
CA ALA A 217 13.50 -6.45 4.51
C ALA A 217 13.29 -5.69 5.81
N VAL A 218 14.36 -5.18 6.40
CA VAL A 218 14.28 -4.32 7.59
C VAL A 218 14.99 -3.03 7.29
N TYR A 219 14.26 -1.92 7.35
CA TYR A 219 14.82 -0.59 7.29
C TYR A 219 15.14 -0.09 8.70
N SER A 220 16.37 0.38 8.91
CA SER A 220 16.81 1.05 10.13
C SER A 220 18.00 1.96 9.85
N ASP A 221 18.00 3.16 10.43
CA ASP A 221 19.13 4.11 10.39
C ASP A 221 19.69 4.39 8.97
N GLY A 222 18.79 4.53 7.99
CA GLY A 222 19.17 4.82 6.60
C GLY A 222 19.71 3.61 5.83
N ARG A 223 19.55 2.40 6.36
CA ARG A 223 19.98 1.14 5.74
C ARG A 223 18.81 0.16 5.63
N LEU A 224 18.91 -0.75 4.67
CA LEU A 224 17.93 -1.78 4.37
C LEU A 224 18.66 -3.12 4.38
N ASP A 225 18.32 -3.95 5.34
CA ASP A 225 18.84 -5.31 5.45
C ASP A 225 17.82 -6.28 4.85
N VAL A 226 18.22 -7.03 3.83
CA VAL A 226 17.35 -7.96 3.10
C VAL A 226 17.69 -9.38 3.47
N THR A 227 16.68 -10.16 3.83
CA THR A 227 16.79 -11.58 4.11
C THR A 227 15.95 -12.39 3.13
N ARG A 228 16.52 -13.50 2.64
CA ARG A 228 15.82 -14.48 1.81
C ARG A 228 15.95 -15.85 2.46
N THR A 229 14.83 -16.41 2.90
CA THR A 229 14.79 -17.73 3.56
C THR A 229 13.90 -18.67 2.76
N ALA A 230 14.28 -19.95 2.66
CA ALA A 230 13.44 -20.95 1.99
C ALA A 230 12.02 -20.92 2.58
N ALA A 231 11.01 -20.86 1.73
CA ALA A 231 9.63 -20.86 2.19
C ALA A 231 9.29 -22.23 2.81
N PRO A 232 8.54 -22.25 3.91
CA PRO A 232 8.15 -23.50 4.55
C PRO A 232 7.21 -24.30 3.63
N MET A 233 7.38 -25.62 3.61
CA MET A 233 6.54 -26.55 2.83
C MET A 233 5.25 -26.89 3.58
N THR A 234 4.37 -25.91 3.78
CA THR A 234 3.10 -26.07 4.54
C THR A 234 1.89 -26.37 3.65
N GLY A 235 2.07 -26.41 2.33
CA GLY A 235 0.98 -26.42 1.37
C GLY A 235 0.58 -25.02 0.93
N LEU A 236 -0.22 -24.98 -0.13
CA LEU A 236 -0.74 -23.77 -0.75
C LEU A 236 -1.67 -23.02 0.21
N LYS A 237 -1.67 -21.69 0.10
CA LYS A 237 -2.56 -20.84 0.88
C LYS A 237 -4.04 -21.18 0.57
N PRO A 238 -4.95 -21.05 1.55
CA PRO A 238 -6.37 -21.32 1.33
C PRO A 238 -6.99 -20.54 0.17
N GLU A 239 -6.56 -19.29 -0.02
CA GLU A 239 -7.05 -18.39 -1.06
C GLU A 239 -6.61 -18.88 -2.44
N ASP A 240 -5.32 -19.18 -2.60
CA ASP A 240 -4.75 -19.69 -3.86
C ASP A 240 -5.32 -21.07 -4.21
N CYS A 241 -5.46 -21.95 -3.22
CA CYS A 241 -6.12 -23.25 -3.41
C CYS A 241 -7.60 -23.09 -3.80
N GLY A 242 -8.29 -22.12 -3.18
CA GLY A 242 -9.68 -21.77 -3.48
C GLY A 242 -9.84 -21.25 -4.91
N PHE A 243 -8.96 -20.34 -5.33
CA PHE A 243 -8.88 -19.82 -6.70
C PHE A 243 -8.69 -20.93 -7.73
N LEU A 244 -7.72 -21.82 -7.51
CA LEU A 244 -7.47 -22.94 -8.42
C LEU A 244 -8.70 -23.87 -8.57
N TYR A 245 -9.40 -24.16 -7.48
CA TYR A 245 -10.55 -25.06 -7.49
C TYR A 245 -11.84 -24.40 -8.02
N ASN A 246 -12.15 -23.19 -7.54
CA ASN A 246 -13.41 -22.51 -7.83
C ASN A 246 -13.40 -21.88 -9.21
N ASP A 247 -12.27 -21.27 -9.61
CA ASP A 247 -12.21 -20.47 -10.82
C ASP A 247 -11.55 -21.26 -11.95
N VAL A 248 -10.30 -21.67 -11.76
CA VAL A 248 -9.53 -22.28 -12.84
C VAL A 248 -10.09 -23.65 -13.23
N LEU A 249 -10.40 -24.49 -12.24
CA LEU A 249 -10.96 -25.82 -12.52
C LEU A 249 -12.34 -25.78 -13.18
N THR A 250 -13.09 -24.67 -13.03
CA THR A 250 -14.33 -24.45 -13.80
C THR A 250 -14.01 -24.37 -15.28
N GLN A 251 -13.01 -23.56 -15.64
CA GLN A 251 -12.59 -23.42 -17.04
C GLN A 251 -12.06 -24.73 -17.62
N CYS A 252 -11.35 -25.51 -16.81
CA CYS A 252 -10.91 -26.86 -17.20
C CYS A 252 -12.11 -27.77 -17.54
N ALA A 253 -13.15 -27.79 -16.70
CA ALA A 253 -14.33 -28.63 -16.93
C ALA A 253 -15.20 -28.15 -18.10
N GLU A 254 -15.33 -26.83 -18.26
CA GLU A 254 -16.20 -26.19 -19.27
C GLU A 254 -15.52 -25.98 -20.63
N GLY A 255 -14.20 -26.14 -20.71
CA GLY A 255 -13.41 -25.82 -21.91
C GLY A 255 -13.91 -26.53 -23.17
N SER A 256 -14.34 -25.78 -24.18
CA SER A 256 -15.00 -26.30 -25.39
C SER A 256 -14.10 -27.09 -26.35
N ARG A 257 -12.83 -27.32 -25.99
CA ARG A 257 -11.82 -27.91 -26.88
C ARG A 257 -11.99 -29.43 -27.00
N THR A 258 -11.62 -29.94 -28.17
CA THR A 258 -11.59 -31.37 -28.50
C THR A 258 -10.41 -32.09 -27.85
N THR A 259 -9.32 -31.38 -27.53
CA THR A 259 -8.17 -31.90 -26.80
C THR A 259 -8.20 -31.45 -25.34
N CYS A 260 -7.98 -32.40 -24.43
CA CYS A 260 -7.89 -32.15 -22.98
C CYS A 260 -6.43 -32.17 -22.51
N SER A 261 -5.52 -31.55 -23.28
CA SER A 261 -4.17 -31.25 -22.82
C SER A 261 -4.18 -29.90 -22.12
N PHE A 262 -3.49 -29.77 -20.98
CA PHE A 262 -3.50 -28.53 -20.19
C PHE A 262 -3.15 -27.28 -21.02
N ASP A 263 -2.15 -27.39 -21.90
CA ASP A 263 -1.68 -26.26 -22.72
C ASP A 263 -2.68 -25.87 -23.84
N ASP A 264 -3.61 -26.77 -24.17
CA ASP A 264 -4.66 -26.54 -25.17
C ASP A 264 -5.99 -26.06 -24.57
N ILE A 265 -6.21 -26.26 -23.26
CA ILE A 265 -7.42 -25.82 -22.58
C ILE A 265 -7.43 -24.29 -22.61
N GLY A 266 -8.55 -23.72 -23.05
CA GLY A 266 -8.74 -22.27 -23.16
C GLY A 266 -8.89 -21.58 -21.81
N ILE A 267 -7.85 -21.61 -20.97
CA ILE A 267 -7.78 -20.87 -19.72
C ILE A 267 -7.56 -19.40 -20.05
N GLY A 268 -8.45 -18.54 -19.57
CA GLY A 268 -8.34 -17.10 -19.80
C GLY A 268 -7.04 -16.54 -19.22
N MET A 269 -6.42 -15.56 -19.89
CA MET A 269 -5.14 -14.97 -19.45
C MET A 269 -5.18 -14.40 -18.02
N ALA A 270 -6.35 -13.95 -17.58
CA ALA A 270 -6.57 -13.50 -16.21
C ALA A 270 -6.34 -14.61 -15.16
N TYR A 271 -6.55 -15.88 -15.52
CA TYR A 271 -6.30 -17.05 -14.67
C TYR A 271 -4.92 -17.66 -14.92
N GLN A 272 -4.48 -17.70 -16.18
CA GLN A 272 -3.18 -18.28 -16.53
C GLN A 272 -2.01 -17.53 -15.88
N ARG A 273 -2.10 -16.20 -15.78
CA ARG A 273 -1.01 -15.40 -15.21
C ARG A 273 -0.77 -15.66 -13.72
N PRO A 274 -1.79 -15.66 -12.83
CA PRO A 274 -1.63 -16.11 -11.45
C PRO A 274 -1.08 -17.54 -11.33
N ILE A 275 -1.49 -18.46 -12.21
CA ILE A 275 -0.98 -19.85 -12.21
C ILE A 275 0.52 -19.87 -12.52
N ASN A 276 0.94 -19.17 -13.56
CA ASN A 276 2.37 -19.09 -13.93
C ASN A 276 3.20 -18.44 -12.82
N LEU A 277 2.63 -17.45 -12.14
CA LEU A 277 3.30 -16.79 -11.02
C LEU A 277 3.48 -17.74 -9.83
N MET A 278 2.43 -18.50 -9.48
CA MET A 278 2.52 -19.55 -8.46
C MET A 278 3.55 -20.61 -8.86
N ALA A 279 3.55 -21.06 -10.12
CA ALA A 279 4.49 -22.07 -10.62
C ALA A 279 5.95 -21.62 -10.51
N HIS A 280 6.20 -20.33 -10.71
CA HIS A 280 7.54 -19.77 -10.61
C HIS A 280 8.00 -19.54 -9.16
N ASN A 281 7.10 -19.09 -8.27
CA ASN A 281 7.51 -18.53 -6.98
C ASN A 281 7.07 -19.35 -5.76
N ASP A 282 6.00 -20.14 -5.84
CA ASP A 282 5.47 -20.88 -4.69
C ASP A 282 5.91 -22.34 -4.73
N PRO A 283 6.83 -22.77 -3.84
CA PRO A 283 7.30 -24.15 -3.80
C PRO A 283 6.21 -25.12 -3.30
N ASN A 284 5.11 -24.60 -2.76
CA ASN A 284 3.95 -25.39 -2.36
C ASN A 284 2.99 -25.66 -3.52
N PHE A 285 3.11 -24.95 -4.65
CA PHE A 285 2.25 -25.20 -5.79
C PHE A 285 2.70 -26.44 -6.57
N ARG A 286 1.87 -27.48 -6.49
CA ARG A 286 2.09 -28.75 -7.19
C ARG A 286 1.58 -28.66 -8.62
N GLU A 287 2.31 -27.93 -9.47
CA GLU A 287 1.90 -27.63 -10.85
C GLU A 287 1.53 -28.90 -11.64
N ALA A 288 2.36 -29.95 -11.58
CA ALA A 288 2.10 -31.19 -12.32
C ALA A 288 0.80 -31.90 -11.87
N ASP A 289 0.53 -31.91 -10.56
CA ASP A 289 -0.69 -32.49 -10.01
C ASP A 289 -1.92 -31.64 -10.37
N PHE A 290 -1.76 -30.32 -10.38
CA PHE A 290 -2.79 -29.39 -10.83
C PHE A 290 -3.12 -29.59 -12.31
N ARG A 291 -2.10 -29.63 -13.19
CA ARG A 291 -2.25 -29.88 -14.64
C ARG A 291 -3.01 -31.18 -14.88
N THR A 292 -2.58 -32.27 -14.24
CA THR A 292 -3.24 -33.58 -14.32
C THR A 292 -4.71 -33.51 -13.90
N THR A 293 -5.00 -32.79 -12.81
CA THR A 293 -6.37 -32.63 -12.32
C THR A 293 -7.24 -31.82 -13.27
N CYS A 294 -6.69 -30.75 -13.86
CA CYS A 294 -7.38 -29.94 -14.86
C CYS A 294 -7.70 -30.75 -16.13
N GLU A 295 -6.75 -31.53 -16.65
CA GLU A 295 -6.97 -32.42 -17.79
C GLU A 295 -8.05 -33.46 -17.50
N GLN A 296 -8.07 -34.02 -16.29
CA GLN A 296 -9.10 -34.97 -15.88
C GLN A 296 -10.48 -34.30 -15.77
N SER A 297 -10.54 -33.07 -15.28
CA SER A 297 -11.77 -32.28 -15.26
C SER A 297 -12.29 -31.96 -16.65
N CYS A 298 -11.41 -31.68 -17.61
CA CYS A 298 -11.78 -31.53 -19.02
C CYS A 298 -12.38 -32.82 -19.59
N LYS A 299 -11.70 -33.97 -19.37
CA LYS A 299 -12.14 -35.27 -19.89
C LYS A 299 -13.50 -35.69 -19.33
N THR A 300 -13.71 -35.46 -18.03
CA THR A 300 -14.92 -35.89 -17.32
C THR A 300 -16.04 -34.85 -17.31
N ARG A 301 -15.76 -33.61 -17.77
CA ARG A 301 -16.65 -32.45 -17.66
C ARG A 301 -17.11 -32.16 -16.23
N LYS A 302 -16.31 -32.58 -15.24
CA LYS A 302 -16.64 -32.51 -13.82
C LYS A 302 -15.42 -32.15 -13.00
N LYS A 303 -15.66 -31.37 -11.94
CA LYS A 303 -14.65 -31.14 -10.91
C LYS A 303 -14.57 -32.38 -9.99
N PRO A 304 -13.37 -32.79 -9.53
CA PRO A 304 -13.26 -33.68 -8.38
C PRO A 304 -13.89 -33.04 -7.14
N SER A 305 -14.10 -33.82 -6.08
CA SER A 305 -14.50 -33.22 -4.80
C SER A 305 -13.40 -32.28 -4.28
N LEU A 306 -13.81 -31.23 -3.56
CA LEU A 306 -12.89 -30.27 -2.94
C LEU A 306 -11.86 -30.96 -2.03
N ALA A 307 -12.27 -32.01 -1.30
CA ALA A 307 -11.38 -32.76 -0.44
C ALA A 307 -10.29 -33.51 -1.23
N SER A 308 -10.67 -34.17 -2.33
CA SER A 308 -9.71 -34.85 -3.21
C SER A 308 -8.77 -33.86 -3.89
N PHE A 309 -9.29 -32.73 -4.36
CA PHE A 309 -8.49 -31.67 -4.97
C PHE A 309 -7.46 -31.11 -3.97
N ARG A 310 -7.89 -30.74 -2.76
CA ARG A 310 -7.00 -30.21 -1.72
C ARG A 310 -5.86 -31.17 -1.41
N LYS A 311 -6.16 -32.45 -1.24
CA LYS A 311 -5.15 -33.49 -0.98
C LYS A 311 -4.16 -33.64 -2.16
N ALA A 312 -4.65 -33.54 -3.39
CA ALA A 312 -3.82 -33.75 -4.58
C ALA A 312 -2.95 -32.53 -4.94
N VAL A 313 -3.45 -31.31 -4.75
CA VAL A 313 -2.83 -30.10 -5.29
C VAL A 313 -2.33 -29.15 -4.20
N CYS A 314 -3.08 -29.00 -3.12
CA CYS A 314 -2.86 -27.91 -2.16
C CYS A 314 -2.11 -28.32 -0.90
N LEU A 315 -2.17 -29.60 -0.51
CA LEU A 315 -1.52 -30.09 0.70
C LEU A 315 -0.12 -30.63 0.39
N PRO A 316 0.82 -30.52 1.37
CA PRO A 316 2.14 -31.12 1.24
C PRO A 316 2.03 -32.64 1.06
N LYS A 317 3.02 -33.23 0.39
CA LYS A 317 3.14 -34.68 0.24
C LYS A 317 3.57 -35.35 1.53
#